data_AF-W5JD22-F1
#
_entry.id   AF-W5JD22-F1
#
_cell.length_a   1.000
_cell.length_b   1.000
_cell.length_c   1.000
_cell.angle_alpha   90.00
_cell.angle_beta   90.00
_cell.angle_gamma   90.00
#
_symmetry.space_group_name_H-M   'P 1'
#
loop_
_entity.id
_entity.type
_entity.pdbx_description
1 polymer ?
#
loop_
_entity_poly.entity_id
_entity_poly.type
_entity_poly.pdbx_seq_one_letter_code
_entity_poly.pdbx_strand_id
1 'polypeptide(L)'
;MCQINTDPMKSQMGYLDVVVPPDILDYPTSTDMVVREGSNVTLRCAAVGSPTPTIVWRREAGENISLQDGEQGGKYEPVLIDNAYKVVMKLSIKVVSQADFGAYKCIAKNSLGETDGTIKLYISLCY
;
A
#
# COMPACT_ATOMS: atom_id res chain seq x y z
N MET A 1 9.00 -66.35 4.82
CA MET A 1 9.42 -64.93 4.73
C MET A 1 8.76 -64.35 3.50
N CYS A 2 7.79 -63.44 3.64
CA CYS A 2 7.14 -62.79 2.51
C CYS A 2 7.52 -61.31 2.53
N GLN A 3 8.20 -60.85 1.48
CA GLN A 3 8.50 -59.43 1.29
C GLN A 3 7.32 -58.76 0.60
N ILE A 4 6.87 -57.63 1.16
CA ILE A 4 5.97 -56.68 0.50
C ILE A 4 6.87 -55.76 -0.32
N ASN A 5 7.04 -56.06 -1.61
CA ASN A 5 7.81 -55.22 -2.51
C ASN A 5 6.86 -54.22 -3.17
N THR A 6 6.85 -52.97 -2.70
CA THR A 6 6.12 -51.88 -3.36
C THR A 6 6.97 -51.31 -4.48
N ASP A 7 6.98 -52.00 -5.63
CA ASP A 7 7.57 -51.56 -6.89
C ASP A 7 6.43 -51.25 -7.89
N PRO A 8 6.27 -50.03 -8.41
CA PRO A 8 7.20 -48.89 -8.34
C PRO A 8 7.01 -47.99 -7.12
N MET A 9 8.08 -47.30 -6.76
CA MET A 9 8.09 -46.23 -5.76
C MET A 9 7.17 -45.09 -6.22
N LYS A 10 5.99 -44.96 -5.60
CA LYS A 10 5.09 -43.84 -5.86
C LYS A 10 5.56 -42.63 -5.08
N SER A 11 6.13 -41.65 -5.78
CA SER A 11 6.38 -40.31 -5.24
C SER A 11 5.29 -39.38 -5.76
N GLN A 12 4.66 -38.64 -4.86
CA GLN A 12 3.75 -37.56 -5.20
C GLN A 12 4.29 -36.27 -4.57
N MET A 13 4.49 -35.25 -5.40
CA MET A 13 4.82 -33.92 -4.92
C MET A 13 3.52 -33.18 -4.59
N GLY A 14 3.44 -32.62 -3.39
CA GLY A 14 2.43 -31.63 -3.01
C GLY A 14 3.11 -30.28 -2.81
N TYR A 15 2.41 -29.21 -3.15
CA TYR A 15 2.83 -27.84 -2.82
C TYR A 15 1.90 -27.27 -1.75
N LEU A 16 2.46 -26.50 -0.83
CA LEU A 16 1.72 -25.72 0.16
C LEU A 16 1.78 -24.25 -0.26
N ASP A 17 0.62 -23.65 -0.47
CA ASP A 17 0.51 -22.20 -0.71
C ASP A 17 0.23 -21.49 0.61
N VAL A 18 1.12 -20.57 0.99
CA VAL A 18 1.00 -19.81 2.24
C VAL A 18 0.29 -18.51 1.93
N VAL A 19 -0.94 -18.41 2.40
CA VAL A 19 -1.77 -17.21 2.29
C VAL A 19 -1.84 -16.47 3.62
N VAL A 20 -1.68 -15.15 3.58
CA VAL A 20 -1.76 -14.26 4.74
C VAL A 20 -2.54 -12.99 4.39
N PRO A 21 -3.39 -12.48 5.31
CA PRO A 21 -4.09 -11.21 5.13
C PRO A 21 -3.10 -10.04 4.98
N PRO A 22 -3.54 -8.90 4.43
CA PRO A 22 -2.68 -7.75 4.25
C PRO A 22 -2.37 -7.12 5.61
N ASP A 23 -1.13 -6.68 5.79
CA ASP A 23 -0.69 -5.95 6.97
C ASP A 23 0.09 -4.69 6.55
N ILE A 24 -0.15 -3.56 7.22
CA ILE A 24 0.54 -2.30 6.94
C ILE A 24 1.75 -2.19 7.85
N LEU A 25 2.91 -2.00 7.25
CA LEU A 25 4.16 -1.88 7.98
C LEU A 25 4.30 -0.48 8.59
N ASP A 26 4.78 -0.39 9.82
CA ASP A 26 5.15 0.91 10.43
C ASP A 26 6.27 1.61 9.64
N TYR A 27 7.21 0.84 9.09
CA TYR A 27 8.29 1.33 8.24
C TYR A 27 8.38 0.50 6.95
N PRO A 28 8.43 1.11 5.76
CA PRO A 28 8.67 2.54 5.45
C PRO A 28 7.38 3.36 5.19
N THR A 29 6.28 3.08 5.89
CA THR A 29 5.06 3.91 5.82
C THR A 29 5.32 5.28 6.44
N SER A 30 4.80 6.33 5.81
CA SER A 30 4.89 7.69 6.35
C SER A 30 4.09 7.79 7.64
N THR A 31 4.59 8.55 8.59
CA THR A 31 3.81 9.01 9.75
C THR A 31 3.14 10.34 9.44
N ASP A 32 2.42 10.90 10.41
CA ASP A 32 1.91 12.26 10.34
C ASP A 32 3.02 13.28 10.02
N MET A 33 2.69 14.28 9.19
CA MET A 33 3.65 15.25 8.66
C MET A 33 3.13 16.68 8.78
N VAL A 34 4.02 17.62 9.08
CA VAL A 34 3.74 19.06 9.06
C VAL A 34 4.40 19.67 7.82
N VAL A 35 3.62 20.30 6.95
CA VAL A 35 4.05 20.71 5.61
C VAL A 35 3.62 22.15 5.31
N ARG A 36 4.48 22.89 4.60
CA ARG A 36 4.20 24.25 4.15
C ARG A 36 3.35 24.26 2.88
N GLU A 37 2.44 25.21 2.78
CA GLU A 37 1.69 25.46 1.55
C GLU A 37 2.65 25.75 0.37
N GLY A 38 2.30 25.29 -0.83
CA GLY A 38 3.10 25.40 -2.05
C GLY A 38 4.24 24.40 -2.17
N SER A 39 4.55 23.62 -1.13
CA SER A 39 5.58 22.58 -1.20
C SER A 39 5.06 21.28 -1.84
N ASN A 40 5.98 20.39 -2.24
CA ASN A 40 5.64 19.05 -2.73
C ASN A 40 5.85 18.04 -1.59
N VAL A 41 4.87 17.16 -1.39
CA VAL A 41 4.94 16.12 -0.36
C VAL A 41 4.68 14.75 -0.98
N THR A 42 5.34 13.71 -0.46
CA THR A 42 5.09 12.32 -0.86
C THR A 42 4.74 11.50 0.36
N LEU A 43 3.50 11.03 0.42
CA LEU A 43 3.05 10.06 1.41
C LEU A 43 3.42 8.66 0.93
N ARG A 44 3.89 7.79 1.83
CA ARG A 44 4.25 6.41 1.53
C ARG A 44 3.41 5.48 2.37
N CYS A 45 2.94 4.39 1.79
CA CYS A 45 2.29 3.31 2.51
C CYS A 45 2.85 1.99 2.01
N ALA A 46 3.31 1.16 2.94
CA ALA A 46 3.91 -0.14 2.67
C ALA A 46 3.05 -1.22 3.30
N ALA A 47 2.66 -2.22 2.50
CA ALA A 47 1.90 -3.35 2.96
C ALA A 47 2.58 -4.66 2.56
N VAL A 48 2.38 -5.69 3.39
CA VAL A 48 2.79 -7.06 3.11
C VAL A 48 1.57 -7.96 3.06
N GLY A 49 1.63 -9.04 2.29
CA GLY A 49 0.53 -9.97 2.15
C GLY A 49 0.79 -11.07 1.12
N SER A 50 0.07 -12.18 1.24
CA SER A 50 0.08 -13.27 0.26
C SER A 50 -1.35 -13.76 0.03
N PRO A 51 -1.92 -13.61 -1.18
CA PRO A 51 -1.35 -12.97 -2.36
C PRO A 51 -1.00 -11.49 -2.13
N THR A 52 -0.10 -10.98 -2.98
CA THR A 52 0.42 -9.61 -2.93
C THR A 52 -0.73 -8.59 -2.87
N PRO A 53 -0.75 -7.69 -1.87
CA PRO A 53 -1.87 -6.77 -1.69
C PRO A 53 -1.80 -5.59 -2.66
N THR A 54 -2.97 -5.09 -3.05
CA THR A 54 -3.09 -3.82 -3.77
C THR A 54 -3.34 -2.70 -2.77
N ILE A 55 -2.65 -1.57 -2.93
CA ILE A 55 -2.85 -0.38 -2.09
C ILE A 55 -3.68 0.64 -2.87
N VAL A 56 -4.61 1.31 -2.18
CA VAL A 56 -5.39 2.44 -2.70
C VAL A 56 -5.38 3.56 -1.68
N TRP A 57 -5.19 4.79 -2.14
CA TRP A 57 -5.31 5.98 -1.31
C TRP A 57 -6.72 6.56 -1.38
N ARG A 58 -7.24 7.00 -0.23
CA ARG A 58 -8.50 7.74 -0.10
C ARG A 58 -8.35 8.86 0.92
N ARG A 59 -9.19 9.89 0.84
CA ARG A 59 -9.34 10.84 1.95
C ARG A 59 -10.25 10.24 3.01
N GLU A 60 -10.00 10.55 4.28
CA GLU A 60 -10.85 10.11 5.39
C GLU A 60 -12.29 10.63 5.26
N ALA A 61 -12.47 11.83 4.67
CA ALA A 61 -13.78 12.44 4.41
C ALA A 61 -14.63 11.71 3.33
N GLY A 62 -14.16 10.58 2.79
CA GLY A 62 -14.85 9.83 1.73
C GLY A 62 -14.71 10.45 0.34
N GLU A 63 -13.97 11.55 0.21
CA GLU A 63 -13.64 12.16 -1.08
C GLU A 63 -12.62 11.32 -1.84
N ASN A 64 -12.86 11.17 -3.15
CA ASN A 64 -11.91 10.54 -4.04
C ASN A 64 -10.72 11.46 -4.28
N ILE A 65 -9.51 10.92 -4.20
CA ILE A 65 -8.31 11.64 -4.61
C ILE A 65 -8.31 11.64 -6.14
N SER A 66 -8.40 12.82 -6.77
CA SER A 66 -8.35 12.95 -8.23
C SER A 66 -6.94 12.64 -8.74
N LEU A 67 -6.64 11.36 -8.97
CA LEU A 67 -5.37 10.93 -9.59
C LEU A 67 -5.26 11.35 -11.08
N GLN A 68 -6.33 11.93 -11.65
CA GLN A 68 -6.50 12.20 -13.08
C GLN A 68 -6.53 13.70 -13.43
N ASP A 69 -6.03 14.58 -12.57
CA ASP A 69 -5.92 16.01 -12.91
C ASP A 69 -4.79 16.25 -13.93
N GLY A 70 -5.06 15.93 -15.19
CA GLY A 70 -4.41 16.49 -16.38
C GLY A 70 -3.34 15.63 -17.04
N GLU A 71 -3.51 15.42 -18.35
CA GLU A 71 -2.67 14.70 -19.32
C GLU A 71 -1.19 15.16 -19.43
N GLN A 72 -0.70 16.02 -18.53
CA GLN A 72 0.69 16.49 -18.51
C GLN A 72 1.34 16.57 -17.11
N GLY A 73 0.72 16.01 -16.07
CA GLY A 73 1.40 15.83 -14.77
C GLY A 73 0.47 16.02 -13.58
N GLY A 74 -0.35 15.00 -13.31
CA GLY A 74 -1.31 14.92 -12.21
C GLY A 74 -0.88 15.60 -10.91
N LYS A 75 -1.82 16.31 -10.27
CA LYS A 75 -1.65 16.84 -8.90
C LYS A 75 -1.25 15.74 -7.92
N TYR A 76 -1.77 14.53 -8.15
CA TYR A 76 -1.49 13.33 -7.39
C TYR A 76 -0.86 12.27 -8.32
N GLU A 77 0.32 11.78 -7.97
CA GLU A 77 0.99 10.73 -8.74
C GLU A 77 1.20 9.48 -7.88
N PRO A 78 0.59 8.34 -8.25
CA PRO A 78 0.87 7.07 -7.61
C PRO A 78 2.20 6.51 -8.11
N VAL A 79 3.07 6.07 -7.20
CA VAL A 79 4.28 5.31 -7.54
C VAL A 79 4.23 3.95 -6.87
N LEU A 80 4.17 2.88 -7.66
CA LEU A 80 4.23 1.50 -7.19
C LEU A 80 5.68 1.01 -7.16
N ILE A 81 6.06 0.39 -6.05
CA ILE A 81 7.33 -0.33 -5.90
C ILE A 81 6.98 -1.74 -5.44
N ASP A 82 7.25 -2.73 -6.30
CA ASP A 82 6.81 -4.12 -6.12
C ASP A 82 7.95 -5.06 -5.71
N ASN A 83 7.60 -6.02 -4.86
CA ASN A 83 8.33 -7.23 -4.52
C ASN A 83 7.28 -8.31 -4.16
N ALA A 84 7.55 -9.59 -4.40
CA ALA A 84 6.54 -10.68 -4.43
C ALA A 84 5.56 -10.76 -3.24
N TYR A 85 5.91 -10.23 -2.07
CA TYR A 85 5.06 -10.22 -0.87
C TYR A 85 4.90 -8.85 -0.21
N LYS A 86 5.51 -7.80 -0.80
CA LYS A 86 5.56 -6.46 -0.23
C LYS A 86 5.35 -5.42 -1.32
N VAL A 87 4.30 -4.63 -1.16
CA VAL A 87 4.00 -3.50 -2.04
C VAL A 87 4.22 -2.22 -1.27
N VAL A 88 4.87 -1.25 -1.93
CA VAL A 88 4.94 0.12 -1.45
C VAL A 88 4.27 1.02 -2.47
N MET A 89 3.28 1.78 -2.03
CA MET A 89 2.63 2.78 -2.85
C MET A 89 2.92 4.17 -2.29
N LYS A 90 3.33 5.07 -3.18
CA LYS A 90 3.53 6.48 -2.85
C LYS A 90 2.44 7.32 -3.46
N LEU A 91 1.97 8.33 -2.73
CA LEU A 91 1.10 9.39 -3.21
C LEU A 91 1.90 10.70 -3.18
N SER A 92 2.29 11.19 -4.35
CA SER A 92 2.97 12.48 -4.48
C SER A 92 1.96 13.58 -4.72
N ILE A 93 1.86 14.54 -3.81
CA ILE A 93 1.01 15.74 -3.92
C ILE A 93 1.92 16.90 -4.34
N LYS A 94 1.67 17.45 -5.53
CA LYS A 94 2.39 18.62 -6.04
C LYS A 94 1.68 19.90 -5.63
N VAL A 95 2.45 20.90 -5.21
CA VAL A 95 1.97 22.25 -4.84
C VAL A 95 0.79 22.15 -3.86
N VAL A 96 1.09 21.72 -2.63
CA VAL A 96 0.10 21.55 -1.55
C VAL A 96 -0.68 22.84 -1.33
N SER A 97 -2.01 22.78 -1.39
CA SER A 97 -2.90 23.90 -1.06
C SER A 97 -3.63 23.67 0.26
N GLN A 98 -4.35 24.68 0.77
CA GLN A 98 -5.16 24.54 1.98
C GLN A 98 -6.14 23.33 1.94
N ALA A 99 -6.67 23.00 0.76
CA ALA A 99 -7.57 21.86 0.59
C ALA A 99 -6.85 20.51 0.69
N ASP A 100 -5.51 20.45 0.63
CA ASP A 100 -4.72 19.23 0.73
C ASP A 100 -4.43 18.80 2.17
N PHE A 101 -4.63 19.67 3.15
CA PHE A 101 -4.48 19.30 4.55
C PHE A 101 -5.64 18.43 5.03
N GLY A 102 -5.33 17.50 5.92
CA GLY A 102 -6.28 16.51 6.42
C GLY A 102 -5.71 15.11 6.48
N ALA A 103 -6.58 14.14 6.71
CA ALA A 103 -6.23 12.75 6.88
C ALA A 103 -6.38 11.96 5.57
N TYR A 104 -5.33 11.21 5.26
CA TYR A 104 -5.23 10.30 4.12
C TYR A 104 -5.21 8.87 4.63
N LYS A 105 -6.11 8.04 4.11
CA LYS A 105 -6.18 6.62 4.42
C LYS A 105 -5.54 5.84 3.27
N CYS A 106 -4.52 5.04 3.57
CA CYS A 106 -4.07 4.00 2.65
C CYS A 106 -4.74 2.68 3.01
N ILE A 107 -5.30 2.01 2.02
CA ILE A 107 -6.10 0.81 2.18
C ILE A 107 -5.40 -0.30 1.40
N ALA A 108 -4.95 -1.33 2.10
CA ALA A 108 -4.29 -2.50 1.51
C ALA A 108 -5.26 -3.68 1.48
N LYS A 109 -5.45 -4.27 0.30
CA LYS A 109 -6.43 -5.33 0.08
C LYS A 109 -5.84 -6.50 -0.68
N ASN A 110 -6.12 -7.72 -0.22
CA ASN A 110 -5.90 -8.95 -0.98
C ASN A 110 -7.15 -9.86 -0.90
N SER A 111 -7.06 -11.10 -1.37
CA SER A 111 -8.18 -12.05 -1.35
C SER A 111 -8.56 -12.54 0.05
N LEU A 112 -7.73 -12.31 1.07
CA LEU A 112 -7.94 -12.76 2.45
C LEU A 112 -8.54 -11.67 3.33
N GLY A 113 -8.42 -10.41 2.93
CA GLY A 113 -8.98 -9.30 3.68
C GLY A 113 -8.50 -7.92 3.23
N GLU A 114 -8.77 -6.95 4.09
CA GLU A 114 -8.43 -5.54 3.92
C GLU A 114 -7.93 -4.98 5.26
N THR A 115 -6.92 -4.11 5.19
CA THR A 115 -6.41 -3.34 6.33
C THR A 115 -6.17 -1.90 5.89
N ASP A 116 -6.11 -0.97 6.84
CA ASP A 116 -5.90 0.44 6.54
C ASP A 116 -4.98 1.16 7.53
N GLY A 117 -4.33 2.21 7.03
CA GLY A 117 -3.45 3.08 7.78
C GLY A 117 -3.81 4.53 7.51
N THR A 118 -3.75 5.37 8.54
CA THR A 118 -4.10 6.80 8.45
C THR A 118 -2.86 7.65 8.61
N ILE A 119 -2.70 8.63 7.73
CA ILE A 119 -1.61 9.60 7.72
C ILE A 119 -2.21 11.01 7.66
N LYS A 120 -1.90 11.84 8.65
CA LYS A 120 -2.41 13.22 8.72
C LYS A 120 -1.39 14.21 8.22
N LEU A 121 -1.83 15.05 7.29
CA LEU A 121 -1.08 16.19 6.77
C LEU A 121 -1.53 17.46 7.48
N TYR A 122 -0.62 18.05 8.24
CA TYR A 122 -0.83 19.29 8.99
C TYR A 122 -0.21 20.50 8.28
N ILE A 123 -0.86 21.64 8.39
CA ILE A 123 -0.32 22.91 7.91
C ILE A 123 0.83 23.39 8.81
N SER A 124 1.94 23.80 8.20
CA SER A 124 3.02 24.51 8.89
C SER A 124 2.71 26.00 8.98
N LEU A 125 2.61 26.52 10.21
CA LEU A 125 2.36 27.94 10.49
C LEU A 125 3.64 28.75 10.75
N CYS A 126 4.83 28.15 10.54
CA CYS A 126 6.10 28.82 10.79
C CYS A 126 6.53 29.67 9.58
N TYR A 127 6.44 30.99 9.75
CA TYR A 127 6.90 32.04 8.83
C TYR A 127 8.42 32.04 8.64
#